data_AF-A0A0B4EQC9-F1
#
_entry.id   AF-A0A0B4EQC9-F1
#
_cell.length_a   1.000
_cell.length_b   1.000
_cell.length_c   1.000
_cell.angle_alpha   90.00
_cell.angle_beta   90.00
_cell.angle_gamma   90.00
#
_symmetry.space_group_name_H-M   'P 1'
#
loop_
_entity.id
_entity.type
_entity.pdbx_description
1 polymer ?
#
loop_
_entity_poly.entity_id
_entity_poly.type
_entity_poly.pdbx_seq_one_letter_code
_entity_poly.pdbx_strand_id
1 'polypeptide(L)'
;MAILAVSGVGSVTTTIRDNGHGVVAVHARNDSASSETTVVLISEGIDFDHAVASVMYHARTMVSETYGVSQNHNNSREKWDSKAITGWKPEWQDECVLPLLNAIEELARNKIQITNLIIDDNWQSLDRIGSDHSQYGWSEFEADRNAFPSGLRSVVAQIRNLHPALQNIIVWHAILGYWGGISPNGLIAKTYSTIKVAQEGENSHPLTVVGKPDVSRLYNDFYRFLAESGIDGVKADAQVMIDMLKDAPDRRDLISTYLDVSSKTSEEYFGGKTISCMSQFPYSLFHSQLPRSRGEFSVRNSDDFFPDVPRSHPWHIWANAHNAIVTQFLNAVPDWDMFQTVHSYAEFHAAARCVIGSPIYITDIPGMHNMHLIKQMTATTPLGQTVVLRPSVLGKSMCAYAGYEDGLLLKIGSYNGASQTGTGILGIFNVSTRHLTEIIPLGLFPGVFEGGKYAVRSHTTGQTSAPMTTGAPDSVIAASINEAGYEILCAFPLAQFKSGRYGNGYAGAVGLVGKMTGCAAMTYSSVVQRDSGTVIVTCNLKALGTLGVYISTLRHLNIEDDFMVALEDQPVRFETVSRSEDDERIFEIDVERAWEEVAVSTMQRGEVQVKVSFQP
;
A
#
# COMPACT_ATOMS: atom_id res chain seq x y z
N MET A 1 -27.03 -4.30 -0.10
CA MET A 1 -27.05 -4.88 -1.47
C MET A 1 -25.76 -4.49 -2.18
N ALA A 2 -25.12 -5.41 -2.89
CA ALA A 2 -23.97 -5.18 -3.77
C ALA A 2 -24.33 -5.66 -5.18
N ILE A 3 -24.02 -4.85 -6.20
CA ILE A 3 -24.25 -5.16 -7.62
C ILE A 3 -22.90 -5.06 -8.32
N LEU A 4 -22.48 -6.13 -9.00
CA LEU A 4 -21.18 -6.23 -9.66
C LEU A 4 -21.36 -6.63 -11.13
N ALA A 5 -20.98 -5.74 -12.04
CA ALA A 5 -20.91 -6.06 -13.47
C ALA A 5 -19.59 -6.78 -13.77
N VAL A 6 -19.67 -8.01 -14.29
CA VAL A 6 -18.50 -8.82 -14.62
C VAL A 6 -18.07 -8.51 -16.06
N SER A 7 -16.78 -8.24 -16.26
CA SER A 7 -16.20 -7.91 -17.57
C SER A 7 -15.12 -8.91 -17.99
N GLY A 8 -14.76 -8.88 -19.27
CA GLY A 8 -13.69 -9.70 -19.87
C GLY A 8 -14.12 -11.12 -20.27
N VAL A 9 -15.09 -11.71 -19.58
CA VAL A 9 -15.66 -13.02 -19.94
C VAL A 9 -16.33 -12.93 -21.32
N GLY A 10 -15.90 -13.79 -22.26
CA GLY A 10 -16.41 -13.77 -23.63
C GLY A 10 -16.04 -12.53 -24.45
N SER A 11 -15.05 -11.74 -24.05
CA SER A 11 -14.76 -10.42 -24.66
C SER A 11 -15.93 -9.42 -24.53
N VAL A 12 -16.74 -9.55 -23.47
CA VAL A 12 -17.79 -8.60 -23.12
C VAL A 12 -17.32 -7.70 -22.00
N THR A 13 -17.41 -6.39 -22.22
CA THR A 13 -17.20 -5.38 -21.17
C THR A 13 -18.55 -4.93 -20.65
N THR A 14 -18.85 -5.23 -19.39
CA THR A 14 -20.10 -4.87 -18.72
C THR A 14 -19.85 -3.78 -17.69
N THR A 15 -20.65 -2.72 -17.72
CA THR A 15 -20.57 -1.61 -16.76
C THR A 15 -21.96 -1.24 -16.26
N ILE A 16 -22.00 -0.59 -15.11
CA ILE A 16 -23.21 -0.03 -14.51
C ILE A 16 -23.08 1.49 -14.57
N ARG A 17 -24.06 2.18 -15.15
CA ARG A 17 -24.02 3.63 -15.37
C ARG A 17 -25.38 4.24 -15.04
N ASP A 18 -25.38 5.51 -14.63
CA ASP A 18 -26.60 6.33 -14.66
C ASP A 18 -27.00 6.58 -16.13
N ASN A 19 -28.29 6.52 -16.41
CA ASN A 19 -28.82 6.77 -17.75
C ASN A 19 -29.31 8.20 -17.97
N GLY A 20 -29.00 9.15 -17.05
CA GLY A 20 -29.46 10.53 -17.09
C GLY A 20 -30.92 10.73 -16.64
N HIS A 21 -31.64 9.65 -16.31
CA HIS A 21 -33.02 9.66 -15.85
C HIS A 21 -33.16 9.13 -14.41
N GLY A 22 -32.05 9.06 -13.66
CA GLY A 22 -32.03 8.53 -12.29
C GLY A 22 -32.24 7.02 -12.23
N VAL A 23 -31.98 6.31 -13.33
CA VAL A 23 -32.06 4.85 -13.40
C VAL A 23 -30.66 4.28 -13.63
N VAL A 24 -30.31 3.33 -12.77
CA VAL A 24 -29.10 2.54 -12.90
C VAL A 24 -29.29 1.52 -14.03
N ALA A 25 -28.51 1.64 -15.10
CA ALA A 25 -28.60 0.77 -16.28
C ALA A 25 -27.34 -0.07 -16.47
N VAL A 26 -27.53 -1.27 -17.00
CA VAL A 26 -26.44 -2.15 -17.45
C VAL A 26 -26.07 -1.76 -18.88
N HIS A 27 -24.80 -1.44 -19.10
CA HIS A 27 -24.25 -1.18 -20.43
C HIS A 27 -23.21 -2.25 -20.76
N ALA A 28 -23.37 -2.90 -21.91
CA ALA A 28 -22.48 -3.95 -22.36
C ALA A 28 -21.91 -3.64 -23.75
N ARG A 29 -20.60 -3.80 -23.90
CA ARG A 29 -19.88 -3.76 -25.20
C ARG A 29 -19.40 -5.18 -25.51
N ASN A 30 -19.85 -5.74 -26.63
CA ASN A 30 -19.43 -7.06 -27.10
C ASN A 30 -18.40 -6.91 -28.23
N ASP A 31 -17.17 -7.32 -27.98
CA ASP A 31 -16.08 -7.29 -28.97
C ASP A 31 -15.86 -8.64 -29.68
N SER A 32 -16.63 -9.67 -29.28
CA SER A 32 -16.65 -11.00 -29.92
C SER A 32 -17.27 -10.95 -31.31
N ALA A 33 -16.92 -11.94 -32.14
CA ALA A 33 -17.59 -12.17 -33.43
C ALA A 33 -18.92 -12.91 -33.27
N SER A 34 -19.19 -13.48 -32.09
CA SER A 34 -20.41 -14.19 -31.74
C SER A 34 -21.26 -13.42 -30.73
N SER A 35 -22.52 -13.84 -30.58
CA SER A 35 -23.37 -13.42 -29.46
C SER A 35 -22.81 -13.98 -28.16
N GLU A 36 -22.66 -13.12 -27.17
CA GLU A 36 -22.09 -13.45 -25.86
C GLU A 36 -23.05 -13.08 -24.73
N THR A 37 -22.80 -13.63 -23.54
CA THR A 37 -23.64 -13.38 -22.37
C THR A 37 -23.06 -12.24 -21.53
N THR A 38 -23.91 -11.26 -21.20
CA THR A 38 -23.61 -10.22 -20.21
C THR A 38 -23.91 -10.75 -18.81
N VAL A 39 -23.00 -10.55 -17.86
CA VAL A 39 -23.14 -11.06 -16.49
C VAL A 39 -23.14 -9.92 -15.47
N VAL A 40 -24.17 -9.92 -14.60
CA VAL A 40 -24.27 -9.04 -13.44
C VAL A 40 -24.60 -9.90 -12.22
N LEU A 41 -23.80 -9.75 -11.17
CA LEU A 41 -23.99 -10.44 -9.90
C LEU A 41 -24.64 -9.51 -8.89
N ILE A 42 -25.57 -10.05 -8.10
CA ILE A 42 -26.29 -9.30 -7.07
C ILE A 42 -26.23 -10.10 -5.78
N SER A 43 -25.87 -9.44 -4.69
CA SER A 43 -25.96 -9.99 -3.33
C SER A 43 -26.68 -9.01 -2.42
N GLU A 44 -27.61 -9.52 -1.62
CA GLU A 44 -28.36 -8.76 -0.64
C GLU A 44 -28.12 -9.32 0.75
N GLY A 45 -27.85 -8.44 1.71
CA GLY A 45 -27.52 -8.80 3.08
C GLY A 45 -27.52 -7.57 3.97
N ILE A 46 -27.62 -7.82 5.28
CA ILE A 46 -27.59 -6.78 6.33
C ILE A 46 -26.17 -6.23 6.50
N ASP A 47 -25.17 -7.10 6.31
CA ASP A 47 -23.76 -6.74 6.36
C ASP A 47 -23.24 -6.41 4.96
N PHE A 48 -22.72 -5.18 4.80
CA PHE A 48 -22.21 -4.69 3.52
C PHE A 48 -20.99 -5.47 3.05
N ASP A 49 -20.05 -5.75 3.94
CA ASP A 49 -18.79 -6.41 3.59
C ASP A 49 -19.02 -7.86 3.15
N HIS A 50 -19.96 -8.57 3.80
CA HIS A 50 -20.39 -9.89 3.36
C HIS A 50 -21.07 -9.85 1.98
N ALA A 51 -21.89 -8.85 1.69
CA ALA A 51 -22.53 -8.72 0.38
C ALA A 51 -21.51 -8.48 -0.75
N VAL A 52 -20.53 -7.59 -0.52
CA VAL A 52 -19.43 -7.34 -1.48
C VAL A 52 -18.56 -8.60 -1.64
N ALA A 53 -18.18 -9.23 -0.53
CA ALA A 53 -17.37 -10.45 -0.57
C ALA A 53 -18.07 -11.58 -1.36
N SER A 54 -19.38 -11.74 -1.17
CA SER A 54 -20.19 -12.73 -1.88
C SER A 54 -20.13 -12.58 -3.40
N VAL A 55 -20.33 -11.36 -3.94
CA VAL A 55 -20.26 -11.12 -5.39
C VAL A 55 -18.82 -11.26 -5.91
N MET A 56 -17.81 -10.79 -5.17
CA MET A 56 -16.41 -10.86 -5.58
C MET A 56 -15.87 -12.29 -5.59
N TYR A 57 -16.23 -13.12 -4.60
CA TYR A 57 -15.84 -14.53 -4.60
C TYR A 57 -16.51 -15.31 -5.74
N HIS A 58 -17.80 -15.06 -5.99
CA HIS A 58 -18.49 -15.70 -7.11
C HIS A 58 -17.92 -15.27 -8.47
N ALA A 59 -17.62 -13.98 -8.65
CA ALA A 59 -16.94 -13.48 -9.84
C ALA A 59 -15.60 -14.17 -10.06
N ARG A 60 -14.80 -14.37 -9.00
CA ARG A 60 -13.51 -15.06 -9.10
C ARG A 60 -13.66 -16.50 -9.56
N THR A 61 -14.63 -17.24 -9.04
CA THR A 61 -14.91 -18.62 -9.47
C THR A 61 -15.21 -18.66 -10.97
N MET A 62 -16.14 -17.83 -11.43
CA MET A 62 -16.55 -17.75 -12.83
C MET A 62 -15.39 -17.37 -13.77
N VAL A 63 -14.61 -16.36 -13.39
CA VAL A 63 -13.44 -15.90 -14.14
C VAL A 63 -12.38 -17.01 -14.22
N SER A 64 -12.10 -17.69 -13.10
CA SER A 64 -11.06 -18.73 -13.06
C SER A 64 -11.43 -19.94 -13.93
N GLU A 65 -12.70 -20.34 -13.93
CA GLU A 65 -13.22 -21.40 -14.81
C GLU A 65 -13.11 -21.01 -16.29
N THR A 66 -13.43 -19.75 -16.62
CA THR A 66 -13.37 -19.23 -18.00
C THR A 66 -11.96 -19.27 -18.55
N TYR A 67 -10.96 -18.88 -17.76
CA TYR A 67 -9.57 -18.80 -18.19
C TYR A 67 -8.76 -20.08 -17.94
N GLY A 68 -9.40 -21.18 -17.48
CA GLY A 68 -8.72 -22.45 -17.22
C GLY A 68 -7.65 -22.38 -16.12
N VAL A 69 -7.77 -21.43 -15.21
CA VAL A 69 -6.81 -21.23 -14.11
C VAL A 69 -7.14 -22.20 -12.98
N SER A 70 -6.25 -23.17 -12.73
CA SER A 70 -6.39 -24.08 -11.58
C SER A 70 -6.38 -23.27 -10.29
N GLN A 71 -7.46 -23.37 -9.51
CA GLN A 71 -7.51 -22.88 -8.14
C GLN A 71 -6.62 -23.79 -7.29
N ASN A 72 -5.30 -23.62 -7.33
CA ASN A 72 -4.46 -24.12 -6.26
C ASN A 72 -4.81 -23.30 -5.02
N HIS A 73 -5.85 -23.74 -4.31
CA HIS A 73 -6.14 -23.36 -2.95
C HIS A 73 -5.02 -23.90 -2.05
N ASN A 74 -3.84 -23.30 -2.16
CA ASN A 74 -2.99 -23.19 -1.00
C ASN A 74 -3.69 -22.21 -0.05
N ASN A 75 -4.67 -22.75 0.68
CA ASN A 75 -5.25 -22.18 1.88
C ASN A 75 -4.22 -22.14 3.03
N SER A 76 -2.95 -22.35 2.72
CA SER A 76 -1.86 -21.88 3.51
C SER A 76 -1.73 -20.35 3.38
N ARG A 77 -2.49 -19.64 4.23
CA ARG A 77 -1.82 -18.73 5.16
C ARG A 77 -0.91 -19.56 6.10
N GLU A 78 -0.09 -20.48 5.56
CA GLU A 78 0.99 -21.11 6.31
C GLU A 78 1.81 -19.94 6.74
N LYS A 79 1.94 -19.81 8.07
CA LYS A 79 2.93 -19.00 8.79
C LYS A 79 3.91 -18.41 7.79
N TRP A 80 3.55 -17.22 7.30
CA TRP A 80 4.12 -16.64 6.11
C TRP A 80 5.58 -16.39 6.41
N ASP A 81 6.44 -17.32 5.96
CA ASP A 81 7.82 -17.34 6.38
C ASP A 81 8.47 -16.06 5.90
N SER A 82 8.91 -15.26 6.87
CA SER A 82 9.61 -13.98 6.75
C SER A 82 10.75 -13.96 5.72
N LYS A 83 11.17 -15.12 5.21
CA LYS A 83 12.20 -15.30 4.20
C LYS A 83 11.71 -15.22 2.74
N ALA A 84 10.44 -15.47 2.44
CA ALA A 84 9.93 -15.44 1.06
C ALA A 84 9.54 -14.02 0.57
N ILE A 85 9.34 -13.05 1.49
CA ILE A 85 9.23 -11.60 1.19
C ILE A 85 10.58 -10.89 1.36
N THR A 86 11.67 -11.52 0.92
CA THR A 86 12.98 -10.85 0.87
C THR A 86 13.21 -10.16 -0.49
N GLY A 87 12.36 -10.41 -1.49
CA GLY A 87 12.51 -9.82 -2.82
C GLY A 87 11.73 -8.54 -3.10
N TRP A 88 10.62 -8.28 -2.38
CA TRP A 88 9.83 -7.08 -2.59
C TRP A 88 8.98 -6.71 -1.36
N LYS A 89 9.60 -5.96 -0.45
CA LYS A 89 8.85 -5.06 0.43
C LYS A 89 8.82 -3.71 -0.29
N PRO A 90 7.68 -3.01 -0.40
CA PRO A 90 7.67 -1.62 -0.82
C PRO A 90 8.31 -0.80 0.29
N GLU A 91 9.63 -0.79 0.27
CA GLU A 91 10.48 0.10 1.02
C GLU A 91 10.52 1.43 0.24
N TRP A 92 10.81 2.50 0.96
CA TRP A 92 10.98 3.87 0.45
C TRP A 92 11.43 3.99 -1.00
N GLN A 93 10.68 4.75 -1.80
CA GLN A 93 11.03 5.11 -3.18
C GLN A 93 11.07 6.63 -3.32
N ASP A 94 12.08 7.13 -4.01
CA ASP A 94 12.14 8.50 -4.49
C ASP A 94 11.86 8.51 -6.01
N GLU A 95 11.08 9.47 -6.50
CA GLU A 95 10.83 9.72 -7.92
C GLU A 95 11.58 11.00 -8.34
N CYS A 96 12.41 10.95 -9.38
CA CYS A 96 13.24 12.08 -9.82
C CYS A 96 13.02 12.46 -11.29
N VAL A 97 12.66 13.73 -11.56
CA VAL A 97 12.40 14.30 -12.91
C VAL A 97 13.33 15.49 -13.26
N LEU A 98 14.41 15.72 -12.51
CA LEU A 98 15.51 16.65 -12.88
C LEU A 98 16.78 15.82 -13.12
N PRO A 99 17.90 16.34 -13.69
CA PRO A 99 18.97 15.51 -14.22
C PRO A 99 19.32 14.42 -13.22
N LEU A 100 18.90 13.18 -13.51
CA LEU A 100 18.68 12.15 -12.50
C LEU A 100 19.88 12.00 -11.56
N LEU A 101 21.08 12.12 -12.12
CA LEU A 101 22.33 12.06 -11.39
C LEU A 101 22.51 13.20 -10.36
N ASN A 102 22.14 14.44 -10.68
CA ASN A 102 22.24 15.56 -9.73
C ASN A 102 21.36 15.34 -8.50
N ALA A 103 20.13 14.87 -8.72
CA ALA A 103 19.19 14.54 -7.66
C ALA A 103 19.73 13.41 -6.77
N ILE A 104 20.22 12.34 -7.39
CA ILE A 104 20.82 11.20 -6.69
C ILE A 104 22.06 11.62 -5.91
N GLU A 105 22.91 12.49 -6.44
CA GLU A 105 24.04 13.06 -5.72
C GLU A 105 23.62 13.92 -4.53
N GLU A 106 22.53 14.68 -4.65
CA GLU A 106 22.00 15.50 -3.56
C GLU A 106 21.51 14.64 -2.39
N LEU A 107 20.82 13.53 -2.67
CA LEU A 107 20.44 12.56 -1.64
C LEU A 107 21.68 12.02 -0.90
N ALA A 108 22.72 11.64 -1.64
CA ALA A 108 23.98 11.15 -1.06
C ALA A 108 24.66 12.23 -0.21
N ARG A 109 24.74 13.47 -0.70
CA ARG A 109 25.33 14.62 0.04
C ARG A 109 24.59 14.90 1.35
N ASN A 110 23.28 14.70 1.37
CA ASN A 110 22.44 14.88 2.56
C ASN A 110 22.35 13.63 3.45
N LYS A 111 23.10 12.56 3.14
CA LYS A 111 23.10 11.27 3.87
C LYS A 111 21.74 10.60 3.93
N ILE A 112 20.92 10.82 2.90
CA ILE A 112 19.62 10.18 2.76
C ILE A 112 19.86 8.85 2.06
N GLN A 113 19.60 7.76 2.77
CA GLN A 113 19.74 6.41 2.24
C GLN A 113 18.42 5.98 1.61
N ILE A 114 18.43 5.82 0.30
CA ILE A 114 17.32 5.23 -0.45
C ILE A 114 17.58 3.74 -0.69
N THR A 115 16.56 2.91 -0.51
CA THR A 115 16.63 1.48 -0.84
C THR A 115 15.95 1.15 -2.16
N ASN A 116 15.15 2.07 -2.71
CA ASN A 116 14.52 1.93 -4.02
C ASN A 116 14.45 3.27 -4.75
N LEU A 117 14.45 3.21 -6.07
CA LEU A 117 14.38 4.36 -6.97
C LEU A 117 13.42 4.05 -8.12
N ILE A 118 12.51 4.97 -8.44
CA ILE A 118 11.75 4.94 -9.69
C ILE A 118 12.32 6.02 -10.63
N ILE A 119 12.70 5.60 -11.83
CA ILE A 119 12.96 6.50 -12.96
C ILE A 119 11.65 6.60 -13.74
N ASP A 120 10.97 7.73 -13.59
CA ASP A 120 9.65 7.95 -14.17
C ASP A 120 9.72 8.34 -15.66
N ASP A 121 8.57 8.71 -16.23
CA ASP A 121 8.34 9.07 -17.63
C ASP A 121 9.44 9.94 -18.26
N ASN A 122 9.57 9.83 -19.59
CA ASN A 122 10.43 10.62 -20.47
C ASN A 122 11.94 10.29 -20.39
N TRP A 123 12.31 9.10 -19.91
CA TRP A 123 13.71 8.60 -19.96
C TRP A 123 14.07 7.94 -21.29
N GLN A 124 13.09 7.39 -22.01
CA GLN A 124 13.28 6.61 -23.25
C GLN A 124 13.74 7.49 -24.42
N SER A 125 14.34 6.89 -25.44
CA SER A 125 14.51 7.53 -26.74
C SER A 125 13.17 7.69 -27.46
N LEU A 126 12.79 8.94 -27.73
CA LEU A 126 11.50 9.31 -28.30
C LEU A 126 11.63 10.08 -29.61
N ASP A 127 10.75 9.76 -30.54
CA ASP A 127 10.47 10.59 -31.71
C ASP A 127 9.45 11.67 -31.32
N ARG A 128 9.94 12.89 -31.12
CA ARG A 128 9.17 14.03 -30.61
C ARG A 128 8.41 14.76 -31.73
N ILE A 129 7.73 14.00 -32.59
CA ILE A 129 6.85 14.55 -33.64
C ILE A 129 5.46 14.74 -33.05
N GLY A 130 4.91 15.95 -33.15
CA GLY A 130 3.59 16.30 -32.64
C GLY A 130 3.58 17.67 -31.96
N SER A 131 2.40 18.14 -31.54
CA SER A 131 2.26 19.41 -30.82
C SER A 131 2.60 19.30 -29.33
N ASP A 132 2.56 18.09 -28.78
CA ASP A 132 2.70 17.84 -27.35
C ASP A 132 3.15 16.40 -27.06
N HIS A 133 3.44 16.15 -25.79
CA HIS A 133 4.01 14.89 -25.27
C HIS A 133 3.11 13.66 -25.47
N SER A 134 1.78 13.84 -25.62
CA SER A 134 0.86 12.73 -25.88
C SER A 134 1.05 12.10 -27.27
N GLN A 135 1.74 12.78 -28.19
CA GLN A 135 1.97 12.32 -29.56
C GLN A 135 3.36 11.73 -29.79
N TYR A 136 4.26 11.79 -28.78
CA TYR A 136 5.62 11.30 -28.94
C TYR A 136 5.63 9.77 -29.09
N GLY A 137 6.40 9.28 -30.06
CA GLY A 137 6.48 7.85 -30.38
C GLY A 137 7.75 7.23 -29.80
N TRP A 138 7.66 6.01 -29.27
CA TRP A 138 8.83 5.28 -28.79
C TRP A 138 9.70 4.80 -29.95
N SER A 139 10.98 5.19 -30.00
CA SER A 139 11.84 4.94 -31.16
C SER A 139 12.78 3.74 -31.00
N GLU A 140 13.42 3.59 -29.84
CA GLU A 140 14.37 2.51 -29.52
C GLU A 140 14.38 2.26 -28.01
N PHE A 141 14.84 1.07 -27.58
CA PHE A 141 14.85 0.70 -26.15
C PHE A 141 15.82 1.53 -25.31
N GLU A 142 16.88 2.06 -25.92
CA GLU A 142 17.90 2.85 -25.21
C GLU A 142 17.32 4.18 -24.69
N ALA A 143 17.89 4.66 -23.59
CA ALA A 143 17.53 5.94 -23.00
C ALA A 143 17.87 7.13 -23.92
N ASP A 144 17.14 8.25 -23.76
CA ASP A 144 17.38 9.47 -24.53
C ASP A 144 18.85 9.91 -24.41
N ARG A 145 19.54 10.04 -25.54
CA ARG A 145 21.00 10.28 -25.55
C ARG A 145 21.41 11.67 -25.05
N ASN A 146 20.48 12.62 -24.97
CA ASN A 146 20.78 13.93 -24.38
C ASN A 146 20.70 13.85 -22.85
N ALA A 147 19.71 13.14 -22.31
CA ALA A 147 19.55 12.95 -20.87
C ALA A 147 20.50 11.87 -20.31
N PHE A 148 20.80 10.83 -21.09
CA PHE A 148 21.61 9.67 -20.75
C PHE A 148 22.73 9.47 -21.79
N PRO A 149 23.72 10.38 -21.87
CA PRO A 149 24.74 10.36 -22.94
C PRO A 149 25.63 9.11 -22.93
N SER A 150 25.68 8.38 -21.81
CA SER A 150 26.42 7.11 -21.68
C SER A 150 25.52 5.86 -21.73
N GLY A 151 24.24 6.01 -22.06
CA GLY A 151 23.24 4.94 -22.06
C GLY A 151 22.74 4.55 -20.66
N LEU A 152 21.60 3.85 -20.62
CA LEU A 152 20.89 3.48 -19.39
C LEU A 152 21.79 2.68 -18.43
N ARG A 153 22.46 1.64 -18.94
CA ARG A 153 23.31 0.75 -18.15
C ARG A 153 24.43 1.49 -17.40
N SER A 154 25.07 2.45 -18.07
CA SER A 154 26.15 3.24 -17.45
C SER A 154 25.62 4.13 -16.32
N VAL A 155 24.47 4.77 -16.54
CA VAL A 155 23.83 5.63 -15.54
C VAL A 155 23.35 4.81 -14.34
N VAL A 156 22.73 3.66 -14.56
CA VAL A 156 22.32 2.73 -13.49
C VAL A 156 23.52 2.29 -12.64
N ALA A 157 24.65 1.95 -13.27
CA ALA A 157 25.87 1.60 -12.54
C ALA A 157 26.40 2.76 -11.69
N GLN A 158 26.35 4.00 -12.20
CA GLN A 158 26.73 5.19 -11.44
C GLN A 158 25.82 5.43 -10.23
N ILE A 159 24.50 5.29 -10.41
CA ILE A 159 23.52 5.44 -9.33
C ILE A 159 23.81 4.45 -8.19
N ARG A 160 24.04 3.17 -8.52
CA ARG A 160 24.36 2.15 -7.50
C ARG A 160 25.69 2.39 -6.81
N ASN A 161 26.68 2.92 -7.51
CA ASN A 161 27.96 3.30 -6.90
C ASN A 161 27.81 4.46 -5.91
N LEU A 162 26.92 5.42 -6.20
CA LEU A 162 26.60 6.55 -5.32
C LEU A 162 25.76 6.12 -4.10
N HIS A 163 24.88 5.12 -4.27
CA HIS A 163 23.98 4.61 -3.23
C HIS A 163 24.12 3.09 -3.06
N PRO A 164 25.09 2.61 -2.27
CA PRO A 164 25.30 1.17 -2.06
C PRO A 164 24.14 0.46 -1.34
N ALA A 165 23.28 1.21 -0.64
CA ALA A 165 22.08 0.69 0.03
C ALA A 165 20.90 0.48 -0.92
N LEU A 166 20.99 0.97 -2.17
CA LEU A 166 19.95 0.86 -3.18
C LEU A 166 19.78 -0.59 -3.63
N GLN A 167 18.62 -1.16 -3.34
CA GLN A 167 18.27 -2.52 -3.70
C GLN A 167 17.63 -2.55 -5.08
N ASN A 168 16.62 -1.71 -5.32
CA ASN A 168 15.80 -1.78 -6.53
C ASN A 168 15.81 -0.48 -7.34
N ILE A 169 15.97 -0.59 -8.66
CA ILE A 169 15.71 0.49 -9.62
C ILE A 169 14.59 0.04 -10.54
N ILE A 170 13.51 0.83 -10.58
CA ILE A 170 12.31 0.59 -11.38
C ILE A 170 12.23 1.66 -12.47
N VAL A 171 11.80 1.30 -13.68
CA VAL A 171 11.60 2.27 -14.77
C VAL A 171 10.16 2.28 -15.25
N TRP A 172 9.67 3.47 -15.62
CA TRP A 172 8.35 3.64 -16.21
C TRP A 172 8.32 3.24 -17.70
N HIS A 173 7.21 2.67 -18.18
CA HIS A 173 6.89 2.57 -19.61
C HIS A 173 5.38 2.45 -19.84
N ALA A 174 4.89 2.87 -21.01
CA ALA A 174 3.49 2.64 -21.40
C ALA A 174 3.30 1.27 -22.09
N ILE A 175 2.07 0.74 -22.05
CA ILE A 175 1.77 -0.62 -22.56
C ILE A 175 1.85 -0.76 -24.09
N LEU A 176 1.47 0.27 -24.85
CA LEU A 176 1.38 0.26 -26.32
C LEU A 176 2.58 0.94 -27.01
N GLY A 177 3.60 1.33 -26.25
CA GLY A 177 4.75 2.10 -26.72
C GLY A 177 5.08 3.23 -25.74
N TYR A 178 5.12 4.46 -26.26
CA TYR A 178 4.99 5.68 -25.45
C TYR A 178 3.55 6.21 -25.55
N TRP A 179 3.25 7.40 -25.02
CA TRP A 179 1.92 8.01 -25.12
C TRP A 179 1.38 8.08 -26.56
N GLY A 180 2.23 8.35 -27.56
CA GLY A 180 1.88 8.33 -28.98
C GLY A 180 2.06 6.97 -29.68
N GLY A 181 2.28 5.90 -28.93
CA GLY A 181 2.59 4.56 -29.45
C GLY A 181 4.06 4.40 -29.86
N ILE A 182 4.30 3.67 -30.94
CA ILE A 182 5.62 3.42 -31.53
C ILE A 182 5.91 4.45 -32.62
N SER A 183 7.12 5.01 -32.64
CA SER A 183 7.56 5.86 -33.75
C SER A 183 7.58 5.04 -35.06
N PRO A 184 6.83 5.44 -36.10
CA PRO A 184 6.78 4.72 -37.37
C PRO A 184 8.14 4.63 -38.09
N ASN A 185 9.07 5.55 -37.76
CA ASN A 185 10.40 5.62 -38.36
C ASN A 185 11.51 5.09 -37.44
N GLY A 186 11.14 4.75 -36.20
CA GLY A 186 12.05 4.25 -35.16
C GLY A 186 12.60 2.85 -35.45
N LEU A 187 13.58 2.44 -34.66
CA LEU A 187 14.18 1.11 -34.74
C LEU A 187 13.18 0.01 -34.35
N ILE A 188 12.29 0.29 -33.40
CA ILE A 188 11.23 -0.65 -33.00
C ILE A 188 10.32 -0.97 -34.20
N ALA A 189 9.78 0.03 -34.90
CA ALA A 189 8.91 -0.19 -36.07
C ALA A 189 9.61 -0.89 -37.24
N LYS A 190 10.94 -0.78 -37.34
CA LYS A 190 11.75 -1.49 -38.35
C LYS A 190 12.04 -2.95 -37.96
N THR A 191 11.95 -3.27 -36.68
CA THR A 191 12.35 -4.57 -36.11
C THR A 191 11.16 -5.48 -35.87
N TYR A 192 10.00 -4.92 -35.53
CA TYR A 192 8.77 -5.64 -35.21
C TYR A 192 7.66 -5.30 -36.20
N SER A 193 6.77 -6.25 -36.45
CA SER A 193 5.55 -6.03 -37.22
C SER A 193 4.65 -5.04 -36.47
N THR A 194 4.35 -3.91 -37.11
CA THR A 194 3.49 -2.86 -36.56
C THR A 194 2.21 -2.71 -37.36
N ILE A 195 1.15 -2.27 -36.68
CA ILE A 195 -0.16 -1.97 -37.25
C ILE A 195 -0.60 -0.57 -36.83
N LYS A 196 -1.50 0.03 -37.61
CA LYS A 196 -2.15 1.28 -37.24
C LYS A 196 -3.52 0.98 -36.66
N VAL A 197 -3.80 1.53 -35.48
CA VAL A 197 -5.07 1.34 -34.76
C VAL A 197 -5.74 2.69 -34.51
N ALA A 198 -7.07 2.72 -34.62
CA ALA A 198 -7.86 3.92 -34.34
C ALA A 198 -8.19 4.01 -32.84
N GLN A 199 -8.27 5.24 -32.32
CA GLN A 199 -8.63 5.52 -30.92
C GLN A 199 -10.05 6.09 -30.84
N GLU A 200 -10.71 5.89 -29.71
CA GLU A 200 -11.95 6.59 -29.35
C GLU A 200 -11.67 8.08 -29.08
N GLY A 201 -12.68 8.94 -29.24
CA GLY A 201 -12.59 10.40 -29.02
C GLY A 201 -12.55 11.24 -30.29
N GLU A 202 -13.09 12.46 -30.21
CA GLU A 202 -13.01 13.46 -31.28
C GLU A 202 -11.58 14.01 -31.36
N ASN A 203 -11.00 14.03 -32.56
CA ASN A 203 -9.62 14.46 -32.85
C ASN A 203 -8.49 13.52 -32.37
N SER A 204 -8.80 12.29 -31.94
CA SER A 204 -7.76 11.31 -31.60
C SER A 204 -6.98 10.85 -32.84
N HIS A 205 -5.65 10.90 -32.76
CA HIS A 205 -4.78 10.44 -33.85
C HIS A 205 -4.62 8.91 -33.82
N PRO A 206 -4.50 8.24 -34.98
CA PRO A 206 -4.20 6.80 -35.01
C PRO A 206 -2.84 6.50 -34.38
N LEU A 207 -2.77 5.42 -33.59
CA LEU A 207 -1.51 4.95 -33.01
C LEU A 207 -0.85 3.94 -33.94
N THR A 208 0.48 3.95 -34.00
CA THR A 208 1.25 2.81 -34.51
C THR A 208 1.64 1.95 -33.32
N VAL A 209 1.25 0.67 -33.32
CA VAL A 209 1.52 -0.27 -32.22
C VAL A 209 2.12 -1.56 -32.76
N VAL A 210 2.80 -2.34 -31.91
CA VAL A 210 3.28 -3.67 -32.31
C VAL A 210 2.08 -4.62 -32.45
N GLY A 211 2.00 -5.30 -33.59
CA GLY A 211 0.92 -6.23 -33.88
C GLY A 211 1.06 -7.53 -33.09
N LYS A 212 -0.07 -8.20 -32.82
CA LYS A 212 -0.19 -9.45 -32.06
C LYS A 212 0.95 -10.48 -32.28
N PRO A 213 1.42 -10.77 -33.51
CA PRO A 213 2.48 -11.76 -33.73
C PRO A 213 3.81 -11.46 -33.04
N ASP A 214 4.12 -10.18 -32.79
CA ASP A 214 5.43 -9.73 -32.30
C ASP A 214 5.39 -9.17 -30.87
N VAL A 215 4.22 -9.04 -30.23
CA VAL A 215 4.10 -8.50 -28.86
C VAL A 215 4.95 -9.30 -27.87
N SER A 216 4.90 -10.63 -27.95
CA SER A 216 5.73 -11.50 -27.10
C SER A 216 7.23 -11.28 -27.32
N ARG A 217 7.66 -11.08 -28.57
CA ARG A 217 9.07 -10.84 -28.88
C ARG A 217 9.51 -9.46 -28.39
N LEU A 218 8.69 -8.43 -28.59
CA LEU A 218 8.94 -7.07 -28.13
C LEU A 218 9.20 -7.03 -26.62
N TYR A 219 8.28 -7.55 -25.80
CA TYR A 219 8.41 -7.52 -24.34
C TYR A 219 9.58 -8.36 -23.84
N ASN A 220 9.84 -9.52 -24.45
CA ASN A 220 11.00 -10.35 -24.09
C ASN A 220 12.34 -9.69 -24.44
N ASP A 221 12.42 -8.98 -25.56
CA ASP A 221 13.64 -8.24 -25.92
C ASP A 221 13.80 -6.99 -25.03
N PHE A 222 12.71 -6.27 -24.78
CA PHE A 222 12.72 -5.06 -23.97
C PHE A 222 13.08 -5.33 -22.51
N TYR A 223 12.41 -6.27 -21.84
CA TYR A 223 12.69 -6.55 -20.43
C TYR A 223 14.05 -7.21 -20.22
N ARG A 224 14.54 -7.97 -21.19
CA ARG A 224 15.94 -8.43 -21.19
C ARG A 224 16.91 -7.28 -21.26
N PHE A 225 16.70 -6.32 -22.17
CA PHE A 225 17.53 -5.11 -22.24
C PHE A 225 17.53 -4.33 -20.91
N LEU A 226 16.36 -4.18 -20.27
CA LEU A 226 16.25 -3.53 -18.96
C LEU A 226 17.03 -4.29 -17.88
N ALA A 227 16.83 -5.61 -17.77
CA ALA A 227 17.54 -6.45 -16.81
C ALA A 227 19.06 -6.44 -17.02
N GLU A 228 19.52 -6.53 -18.28
CA GLU A 228 20.94 -6.40 -18.64
C GLU A 228 21.51 -5.00 -18.36
N SER A 229 20.66 -3.98 -18.32
CA SER A 229 21.00 -2.61 -17.91
C SER A 229 21.01 -2.41 -16.40
N GLY A 230 20.63 -3.43 -15.61
CA GLY A 230 20.62 -3.39 -14.15
C GLY A 230 19.34 -2.83 -13.53
N ILE A 231 18.24 -2.81 -14.30
CA ILE A 231 16.89 -2.48 -13.81
C ILE A 231 16.28 -3.72 -13.14
N ASP A 232 15.62 -3.52 -12.00
CA ASP A 232 15.02 -4.60 -11.20
C ASP A 232 13.52 -4.73 -11.38
N GLY A 233 12.85 -3.74 -11.96
CA GLY A 233 11.40 -3.75 -12.08
C GLY A 233 10.85 -2.67 -13.02
N VAL A 234 9.53 -2.69 -13.21
CA VAL A 234 8.85 -1.76 -14.12
C VAL A 234 7.60 -1.14 -13.50
N LYS A 235 7.34 0.13 -13.85
CA LYS A 235 6.07 0.84 -13.65
C LYS A 235 5.36 0.88 -15.00
N ALA A 236 4.44 -0.06 -15.22
CA ALA A 236 3.73 -0.24 -16.48
C ALA A 236 2.46 0.60 -16.49
N ASP A 237 2.40 1.61 -17.36
CA ASP A 237 1.40 2.66 -17.34
C ASP A 237 0.58 2.72 -18.64
N ALA A 238 -0.38 3.65 -18.67
CA ALA A 238 -1.28 3.89 -19.78
C ALA A 238 -2.06 2.64 -20.23
N GLN A 239 -2.27 1.68 -19.33
CA GLN A 239 -2.84 0.38 -19.67
C GLN A 239 -4.26 0.49 -20.24
N VAL A 240 -5.05 1.44 -19.74
CA VAL A 240 -6.40 1.72 -20.24
C VAL A 240 -6.44 2.12 -21.71
N MET A 241 -5.35 2.63 -22.30
CA MET A 241 -5.33 3.01 -23.72
C MET A 241 -5.72 1.86 -24.65
N ILE A 242 -5.45 0.61 -24.25
CA ILE A 242 -5.82 -0.55 -25.06
C ILE A 242 -7.33 -0.84 -25.07
N ASP A 243 -8.06 -0.39 -24.04
CA ASP A 243 -9.53 -0.45 -23.96
C ASP A 243 -10.21 0.73 -24.69
N MET A 244 -9.44 1.80 -24.94
CA MET A 244 -9.84 3.00 -25.70
C MET A 244 -9.58 2.89 -27.20
N LEU A 245 -9.10 1.75 -27.70
CA LEU A 245 -9.07 1.49 -29.14
C LEU A 245 -10.50 1.46 -29.68
N LYS A 246 -10.74 2.05 -30.86
CA LYS A 246 -12.08 2.26 -31.43
C LYS A 246 -12.70 0.99 -32.00
N ASP A 247 -11.89 0.17 -32.66
CA ASP A 247 -12.39 -0.94 -33.45
C ASP A 247 -12.37 -2.26 -32.66
N ALA A 248 -13.50 -2.98 -32.67
CA ALA A 248 -13.66 -4.23 -31.93
C ALA A 248 -12.61 -5.31 -32.28
N PRO A 249 -12.18 -5.48 -33.56
CA PRO A 249 -11.11 -6.42 -33.88
C PRO A 249 -9.79 -6.11 -33.16
N ASP A 250 -9.40 -4.85 -33.09
CA ASP A 250 -8.17 -4.43 -32.43
C ASP A 250 -8.24 -4.67 -30.93
N ARG A 251 -9.36 -4.31 -30.28
CA ARG A 251 -9.58 -4.61 -28.86
C ARG A 251 -9.52 -6.11 -28.56
N ARG A 252 -10.26 -6.91 -29.32
CA ARG A 252 -10.32 -8.37 -29.15
C ARG A 252 -8.95 -9.03 -29.30
N ASP A 253 -8.13 -8.56 -30.25
CA ASP A 253 -6.82 -9.15 -30.48
C ASP A 253 -5.72 -8.60 -29.58
N LEU A 254 -5.77 -7.33 -29.18
CA LEU A 254 -4.66 -6.67 -28.49
C LEU A 254 -4.84 -6.65 -26.96
N ILE A 255 -6.05 -6.47 -26.41
CA ILE A 255 -6.24 -6.31 -24.95
C ILE A 255 -5.64 -7.48 -24.18
N SER A 256 -6.12 -8.70 -24.43
CA SER A 256 -5.60 -9.90 -23.73
C SER A 256 -4.15 -10.18 -24.11
N THR A 257 -3.77 -10.03 -25.38
CA THR A 257 -2.39 -10.28 -25.83
C THR A 257 -1.38 -9.42 -25.08
N TYR A 258 -1.59 -8.11 -24.99
CA TYR A 258 -0.67 -7.21 -24.28
C TYR A 258 -0.71 -7.41 -22.77
N LEU A 259 -1.90 -7.56 -22.17
CA LEU A 259 -2.02 -7.80 -20.73
C LEU A 259 -1.35 -9.12 -20.31
N ASP A 260 -1.59 -10.21 -21.03
CA ASP A 260 -1.01 -11.53 -20.73
C ASP A 260 0.51 -11.54 -20.94
N VAL A 261 0.98 -11.02 -22.08
CA VAL A 261 2.42 -10.98 -22.39
C VAL A 261 3.16 -10.09 -21.41
N SER A 262 2.72 -8.84 -21.21
CA SER A 262 3.41 -7.91 -20.31
C SER A 262 3.46 -8.45 -18.88
N SER A 263 2.35 -9.02 -18.39
CA SER A 263 2.22 -9.64 -17.07
C SER A 263 3.14 -10.84 -16.88
N LYS A 264 3.17 -11.76 -17.85
CA LYS A 264 4.01 -12.97 -17.79
C LYS A 264 5.49 -12.62 -17.89
N THR A 265 5.86 -11.77 -18.84
CA THR A 265 7.25 -11.38 -19.05
C THR A 265 7.76 -10.52 -17.87
N SER A 266 6.91 -9.68 -17.25
CA SER A 266 7.32 -8.93 -16.06
C SER A 266 7.63 -9.85 -14.89
N GLU A 267 6.82 -10.88 -14.67
CA GLU A 267 7.06 -11.87 -13.62
C GLU A 267 8.33 -12.69 -13.88
N GLU A 268 8.62 -13.04 -15.14
CA GLU A 268 9.83 -13.78 -15.52
C GLU A 268 11.12 -12.99 -15.25
N TYR A 269 11.17 -11.71 -15.63
CA TYR A 269 12.38 -10.90 -15.51
C TYR A 269 12.52 -10.19 -14.15
N PHE A 270 11.40 -9.80 -13.54
CA PHE A 270 11.38 -8.91 -12.38
C PHE A 270 10.64 -9.48 -11.17
N GLY A 271 10.00 -10.65 -11.31
CA GLY A 271 9.17 -11.23 -10.25
C GLY A 271 8.03 -10.29 -9.83
N GLY A 272 7.87 -10.09 -8.53
CA GLY A 272 6.85 -9.19 -7.97
C GLY A 272 7.11 -7.69 -8.16
N LYS A 273 8.22 -7.29 -8.79
CA LYS A 273 8.67 -5.88 -8.87
C LYS A 273 7.99 -5.12 -10.02
N THR A 274 6.68 -5.17 -10.06
CA THR A 274 5.86 -4.50 -11.09
C THR A 274 4.81 -3.61 -10.44
N ILE A 275 4.76 -2.35 -10.88
CA ILE A 275 3.71 -1.40 -10.52
C ILE A 275 2.80 -1.25 -11.75
N SER A 276 1.51 -1.54 -11.59
CA SER A 276 0.51 -1.49 -12.64
C SER A 276 -0.31 -0.21 -12.54
N CYS A 277 -0.16 0.69 -13.50
CA CYS A 277 -0.78 2.01 -13.51
C CYS A 277 -1.81 2.16 -14.63
N MET A 278 -2.79 3.05 -14.43
CA MET A 278 -3.93 3.27 -15.32
C MET A 278 -4.63 1.96 -15.75
N SER A 279 -4.69 0.97 -14.86
CA SER A 279 -5.13 -0.39 -15.17
C SER A 279 -6.48 -0.75 -14.55
N GLN A 280 -7.14 0.18 -13.85
CA GLN A 280 -8.44 -0.03 -13.20
C GLN A 280 -9.65 0.05 -14.15
N PHE A 281 -9.49 -0.35 -15.42
CA PHE A 281 -10.59 -0.45 -16.36
C PHE A 281 -11.25 -1.83 -16.29
N PRO A 282 -12.57 -1.94 -16.57
CA PRO A 282 -13.34 -3.13 -16.23
C PRO A 282 -12.72 -4.44 -16.74
N TYR A 283 -12.23 -4.49 -17.98
CA TYR A 283 -11.63 -5.72 -18.52
C TYR A 283 -10.42 -6.18 -17.71
N SER A 284 -9.47 -5.29 -17.41
CA SER A 284 -8.24 -5.63 -16.67
C SER A 284 -8.52 -6.06 -15.22
N LEU A 285 -9.53 -5.45 -14.56
CA LEU A 285 -9.92 -5.84 -13.20
C LEU A 285 -10.24 -7.34 -13.11
N PHE A 286 -11.01 -7.88 -14.05
CA PHE A 286 -11.41 -9.29 -14.03
C PHE A 286 -10.42 -10.21 -14.72
N HIS A 287 -9.73 -9.74 -15.76
CA HIS A 287 -8.81 -10.57 -16.54
C HIS A 287 -7.42 -10.67 -15.88
N SER A 288 -6.86 -9.57 -15.38
CA SER A 288 -5.47 -9.50 -14.92
C SER A 288 -5.33 -9.35 -13.41
N GLN A 289 -6.31 -8.74 -12.74
CA GLN A 289 -6.20 -8.40 -11.31
C GLN A 289 -7.02 -9.30 -10.40
N LEU A 290 -8.13 -9.88 -10.85
CA LEU A 290 -8.94 -10.79 -10.04
C LEU A 290 -8.35 -12.21 -9.92
N PRO A 291 -7.74 -12.81 -10.95
CA PRO A 291 -7.13 -14.13 -10.81
C PRO A 291 -5.94 -14.14 -9.84
N ARG A 292 -5.76 -15.25 -9.11
CA ARG A 292 -4.64 -15.46 -8.18
C ARG A 292 -3.61 -16.47 -8.72
N SER A 293 -3.48 -16.52 -10.04
CA SER A 293 -2.54 -17.40 -10.75
C SER A 293 -1.07 -16.98 -10.64
N ARG A 294 -0.83 -15.73 -10.20
CA ARG A 294 0.51 -15.15 -10.01
C ARG A 294 0.63 -14.46 -8.66
N GLY A 295 1.85 -14.08 -8.29
CA GLY A 295 2.08 -13.28 -7.08
C GLY A 295 1.30 -11.95 -7.08
N GLU A 296 1.01 -11.43 -5.89
CA GLU A 296 0.44 -10.07 -5.75
C GLU A 296 1.41 -9.03 -6.31
N PHE A 297 0.87 -7.97 -6.90
CA PHE A 297 1.63 -6.86 -7.49
C PHE A 297 0.97 -5.52 -7.13
N SER A 298 1.70 -4.42 -7.22
CA SER A 298 1.12 -3.10 -6.93
C SER A 298 0.23 -2.64 -8.07
N VAL A 299 -0.93 -2.06 -7.73
CA VAL A 299 -1.85 -1.44 -8.69
C VAL A 299 -2.17 -0.03 -8.22
N ARG A 300 -1.89 0.99 -9.05
CA ARG A 300 -2.30 2.38 -8.79
C ARG A 300 -3.81 2.38 -8.63
N ASN A 301 -4.26 2.82 -7.47
CA ASN A 301 -5.62 2.66 -6.96
C ASN A 301 -6.44 3.96 -7.05
N SER A 302 -5.94 4.93 -7.80
CA SER A 302 -6.55 6.22 -8.10
C SER A 302 -5.97 6.83 -9.37
N ASP A 303 -6.48 8.01 -9.72
CA ASP A 303 -5.81 8.95 -10.62
C ASP A 303 -4.53 9.52 -9.96
N ASP A 304 -3.81 10.35 -10.70
CA ASP A 304 -2.53 10.95 -10.29
C ASP A 304 -2.64 11.85 -9.05
N PHE A 305 -1.55 11.90 -8.28
CA PHE A 305 -1.32 12.89 -7.25
C PHE A 305 -0.97 14.26 -7.88
N PHE A 306 -1.82 15.26 -7.64
CA PHE A 306 -1.62 16.62 -8.12
C PHE A 306 -1.22 17.58 -6.98
N PRO A 307 0.08 17.81 -6.72
CA PRO A 307 0.55 18.58 -5.56
C PRO A 307 0.08 20.04 -5.57
N ASP A 308 -0.08 20.64 -6.75
CA ASP A 308 -0.41 22.05 -6.91
C ASP A 308 -1.93 22.33 -6.90
N VAL A 309 -2.76 21.30 -6.70
CA VAL A 309 -4.23 21.42 -6.71
C VAL A 309 -4.77 21.08 -5.32
N PRO A 310 -5.01 22.06 -4.42
CA PRO A 310 -5.37 21.80 -3.03
C PRO A 310 -6.58 20.88 -2.83
N ARG A 311 -7.60 20.98 -3.69
CA ARG A 311 -8.80 20.12 -3.61
C ARG A 311 -8.54 18.67 -4.05
N SER A 312 -7.43 18.39 -4.74
CA SER A 312 -7.06 17.04 -5.14
C SER A 312 -6.69 16.19 -3.92
N HIS A 313 -6.04 16.75 -2.88
CA HIS A 313 -5.55 15.96 -1.75
C HIS A 313 -6.65 15.22 -0.99
N PRO A 314 -7.73 15.89 -0.52
CA PRO A 314 -8.79 15.18 0.19
C PRO A 314 -9.55 14.21 -0.73
N TRP A 315 -9.75 14.59 -2.00
CA TRP A 315 -10.38 13.73 -3.00
C TRP A 315 -9.56 12.47 -3.26
N HIS A 316 -8.23 12.59 -3.37
CA HIS A 316 -7.30 11.50 -3.63
C HIS A 316 -7.39 10.42 -2.54
N ILE A 317 -7.36 10.84 -1.28
CA ILE A 317 -7.48 9.94 -0.12
C ILE A 317 -8.88 9.32 -0.06
N TRP A 318 -9.93 10.11 -0.32
CA TRP A 318 -11.31 9.60 -0.38
C TRP A 318 -11.51 8.56 -1.48
N ALA A 319 -11.07 8.83 -2.71
CA ALA A 319 -11.22 7.96 -3.86
C ALA A 319 -10.46 6.64 -3.65
N ASN A 320 -9.21 6.73 -3.19
CA ASN A 320 -8.41 5.56 -2.87
C ASN A 320 -9.05 4.68 -1.79
N ALA A 321 -9.56 5.29 -0.71
CA ALA A 321 -10.22 4.55 0.38
C ALA A 321 -11.47 3.79 -0.10
N HIS A 322 -12.23 4.38 -1.03
CA HIS A 322 -13.43 3.75 -1.59
C HIS A 322 -13.08 2.69 -2.63
N ASN A 323 -12.10 2.94 -3.50
CA ASN A 323 -11.61 1.94 -4.45
C ASN A 323 -11.08 0.69 -3.72
N ALA A 324 -10.48 0.86 -2.54
CA ALA A 324 -10.02 -0.25 -1.70
C ALA A 324 -11.13 -1.24 -1.26
N ILE A 325 -12.42 -0.84 -1.30
CA ILE A 325 -13.55 -1.75 -1.08
C ILE A 325 -13.54 -2.89 -2.11
N VAL A 326 -13.17 -2.60 -3.36
CA VAL A 326 -13.04 -3.60 -4.43
C VAL A 326 -11.61 -4.16 -4.47
N THR A 327 -10.60 -3.31 -4.39
CA THR A 327 -9.19 -3.72 -4.56
C THR A 327 -8.72 -4.74 -3.53
N GLN A 328 -9.27 -4.75 -2.30
CA GLN A 328 -8.97 -5.78 -1.30
C GLN A 328 -9.30 -7.22 -1.76
N PHE A 329 -10.19 -7.37 -2.75
CA PHE A 329 -10.54 -8.67 -3.33
C PHE A 329 -9.71 -8.98 -4.57
N LEU A 330 -8.93 -8.06 -5.09
CA LEU A 330 -8.05 -8.33 -6.23
C LEU A 330 -6.75 -8.98 -5.72
N ASN A 331 -5.98 -9.55 -6.63
CA ASN A 331 -4.61 -10.03 -6.42
C ASN A 331 -3.64 -8.85 -6.52
N ALA A 332 -3.93 -7.78 -5.79
CA ALA A 332 -3.28 -6.49 -5.92
C ALA A 332 -3.02 -5.85 -4.55
N VAL A 333 -1.86 -5.21 -4.41
CA VAL A 333 -1.59 -4.28 -3.33
C VAL A 333 -1.98 -2.88 -3.83
N PRO A 334 -2.91 -2.17 -3.16
CA PRO A 334 -3.34 -0.85 -3.59
C PRO A 334 -2.19 0.14 -3.41
N ASP A 335 -1.74 0.69 -4.52
CA ASP A 335 -0.78 1.78 -4.59
C ASP A 335 -1.53 3.11 -4.63
N TRP A 336 -1.27 3.96 -3.64
CA TRP A 336 -1.96 5.24 -3.45
C TRP A 336 -1.19 6.41 -4.05
N ASP A 337 -0.23 6.10 -4.92
CA ASP A 337 0.64 7.02 -5.61
C ASP A 337 1.64 7.76 -4.69
N MET A 338 2.57 8.45 -5.32
CA MET A 338 3.55 9.32 -4.66
C MET A 338 2.91 10.44 -3.85
N PHE A 339 3.69 11.05 -2.96
CA PHE A 339 3.38 12.33 -2.31
C PHE A 339 4.66 13.04 -1.87
N GLN A 340 4.53 14.27 -1.37
CA GLN A 340 5.64 15.06 -0.88
C GLN A 340 5.60 15.13 0.66
N THR A 341 6.75 14.90 1.30
CA THR A 341 6.89 15.02 2.76
C THR A 341 7.09 16.47 3.21
N VAL A 342 7.50 17.34 2.29
CA VAL A 342 7.55 18.80 2.48
C VAL A 342 6.37 19.45 1.77
N HIS A 343 5.18 19.26 2.34
CA HIS A 343 3.94 19.81 1.81
C HIS A 343 2.92 20.08 2.93
N SER A 344 1.97 20.98 2.72
CA SER A 344 0.92 21.32 3.71
C SER A 344 -0.01 20.14 4.03
N TYR A 345 -0.16 19.19 3.10
CA TYR A 345 -0.90 17.93 3.27
C TYR A 345 0.00 16.71 3.53
N ALA A 346 1.29 16.91 3.85
CA ALA A 346 2.26 15.81 3.97
C ALA A 346 1.84 14.77 5.01
N GLU A 347 1.50 15.21 6.23
CA GLU A 347 1.09 14.29 7.31
C GLU A 347 -0.25 13.59 7.00
N PHE A 348 -1.16 14.31 6.33
CA PHE A 348 -2.45 13.77 5.87
C PHE A 348 -2.24 12.60 4.89
N HIS A 349 -1.36 12.76 3.90
CA HIS A 349 -1.02 11.71 2.93
C HIS A 349 -0.22 10.55 3.56
N ALA A 350 0.73 10.86 4.45
CA ALA A 350 1.53 9.90 5.18
C ALA A 350 0.66 8.97 6.04
N ALA A 351 -0.22 9.56 6.85
CA ALA A 351 -1.13 8.83 7.72
C ALA A 351 -2.05 7.89 6.94
N ALA A 352 -2.61 8.36 5.81
CA ALA A 352 -3.47 7.54 4.97
C ALA A 352 -2.75 6.31 4.41
N ARG A 353 -1.51 6.48 3.91
CA ARG A 353 -0.68 5.40 3.36
C ARG A 353 -0.26 4.39 4.44
N CYS A 354 0.07 4.87 5.64
CA CYS A 354 0.35 4.00 6.79
C CYS A 354 -0.87 3.17 7.20
N VAL A 355 -2.02 3.82 7.40
CA VAL A 355 -3.26 3.15 7.85
C VAL A 355 -3.74 2.12 6.83
N ILE A 356 -3.73 2.45 5.54
CA ILE A 356 -4.19 1.52 4.49
C ILE A 356 -3.20 0.37 4.28
N GLY A 357 -1.92 0.60 4.57
CA GLY A 357 -0.86 -0.35 4.28
C GLY A 357 -0.43 -0.35 2.82
N SER A 358 -0.49 0.80 2.13
CA SER A 358 -0.03 0.92 0.75
C SER A 358 1.50 0.94 0.68
N PRO A 359 2.10 0.83 -0.52
CA PRO A 359 3.43 1.36 -0.78
C PRO A 359 3.54 2.86 -0.43
N ILE A 360 4.75 3.32 -0.17
CA ILE A 360 5.06 4.73 0.14
C ILE A 360 6.15 5.19 -0.81
N TYR A 361 5.79 6.10 -1.71
CA TYR A 361 6.68 6.74 -2.66
C TYR A 361 6.72 8.24 -2.37
N ILE A 362 7.91 8.82 -2.37
CA ILE A 362 8.17 10.23 -2.13
C ILE A 362 8.64 10.85 -3.44
N THR A 363 8.19 12.08 -3.72
CA THR A 363 8.59 12.89 -4.88
C THR A 363 9.09 14.28 -4.44
N ASP A 364 9.78 14.29 -3.30
CA ASP A 364 10.33 15.51 -2.73
C ASP A 364 11.42 16.07 -3.64
N ILE A 365 11.67 17.38 -3.50
CA ILE A 365 12.88 17.95 -4.08
C ILE A 365 14.08 17.30 -3.35
N PRO A 366 15.07 16.75 -4.08
CA PRO A 366 16.21 16.09 -3.47
C PRO A 366 16.88 16.92 -2.38
N GLY A 367 17.11 16.32 -1.21
CA GLY A 367 17.66 17.00 -0.04
C GLY A 367 16.66 17.83 0.76
N MET A 368 15.43 18.02 0.28
CA MET A 368 14.34 18.66 1.01
C MET A 368 13.33 17.62 1.49
N HIS A 369 13.64 16.97 2.61
CA HIS A 369 12.78 15.92 3.17
C HIS A 369 12.42 16.21 4.61
N ASN A 370 11.17 15.93 4.97
CA ASN A 370 10.72 15.95 6.37
C ASN A 370 11.10 14.64 7.05
N MET A 371 12.34 14.59 7.57
CA MET A 371 12.87 13.41 8.25
C MET A 371 12.08 13.02 9.51
N HIS A 372 11.40 13.97 10.16
CA HIS A 372 10.55 13.67 11.30
C HIS A 372 9.33 12.85 10.87
N LEU A 373 8.60 13.32 9.85
CA LEU A 373 7.47 12.59 9.27
C LEU A 373 7.88 11.23 8.71
N ILE A 374 9.02 11.19 8.03
CA ILE A 374 9.59 9.95 7.49
C ILE A 374 9.78 8.90 8.58
N LYS A 375 10.36 9.31 9.72
CA LYS A 375 10.56 8.44 10.88
C LYS A 375 9.26 8.02 11.56
N GLN A 376 8.13 8.70 11.36
CA GLN A 376 6.84 8.22 11.88
C GLN A 376 6.27 7.06 11.03
N MET A 377 6.59 7.00 9.74
CA MET A 377 6.07 5.98 8.82
C MET A 377 6.89 4.69 8.83
N THR A 378 8.16 4.75 9.23
CA THR A 378 9.10 3.63 9.08
C THR A 378 9.94 3.35 10.32
N ALA A 379 10.58 2.20 10.30
CA ALA A 379 11.45 1.73 11.37
C ALA A 379 12.55 0.83 10.80
N THR A 380 13.65 0.72 11.53
CA THR A 380 14.77 -0.15 11.18
C THR A 380 14.50 -1.57 11.70
N THR A 381 14.75 -2.59 10.91
CA THR A 381 14.67 -3.99 11.34
C THR A 381 15.90 -4.34 12.19
N PRO A 382 15.86 -5.43 12.97
CA PRO A 382 17.04 -5.95 13.68
C PRO A 382 18.23 -6.26 12.75
N LEU A 383 17.98 -6.43 11.45
CA LEU A 383 18.96 -6.67 10.39
C LEU A 383 19.48 -5.38 9.74
N GLY A 384 19.06 -4.19 10.20
CA GLY A 384 19.49 -2.90 9.67
C GLY A 384 18.76 -2.42 8.41
N GLN A 385 17.67 -3.08 8.01
CA GLN A 385 16.87 -2.65 6.85
C GLN A 385 15.79 -1.66 7.28
N THR A 386 15.53 -0.63 6.47
CA THR A 386 14.42 0.30 6.77
C THR A 386 13.12 -0.23 6.15
N VAL A 387 12.06 -0.32 6.95
CA VAL A 387 10.76 -0.85 6.50
C VAL A 387 9.60 0.06 6.87
N VAL A 388 8.56 0.07 6.04
CA VAL A 388 7.25 0.66 6.37
C VAL A 388 6.48 -0.29 7.30
N LEU A 389 5.84 0.27 8.32
CA LEU A 389 5.03 -0.48 9.29
C LEU A 389 3.63 -0.77 8.73
N ARG A 390 3.56 -1.69 7.77
CA ARG A 390 2.31 -2.09 7.10
C ARG A 390 1.43 -3.00 7.98
N PRO A 391 0.14 -2.66 8.19
CA PRO A 391 -0.83 -3.54 8.84
C PRO A 391 -1.00 -4.89 8.13
N SER A 392 -1.46 -5.91 8.86
CA SER A 392 -1.63 -7.28 8.33
C SER A 392 -2.83 -7.41 7.37
N VAL A 393 -3.83 -6.55 7.52
CA VAL A 393 -5.02 -6.46 6.67
C VAL A 393 -5.05 -5.04 6.11
N LEU A 394 -5.09 -4.93 4.78
CA LEU A 394 -5.18 -3.64 4.09
C LEU A 394 -6.43 -2.89 4.53
N GLY A 395 -6.31 -1.57 4.61
CA GLY A 395 -7.45 -0.76 4.99
C GLY A 395 -8.45 -0.55 3.85
N LYS A 396 -9.62 0.01 4.20
CA LYS A 396 -10.63 0.50 3.27
C LYS A 396 -11.54 1.52 3.94
N SER A 397 -12.36 2.23 3.16
CA SER A 397 -13.44 3.06 3.71
C SER A 397 -14.38 2.21 4.57
N MET A 398 -14.70 2.71 5.78
CA MET A 398 -15.67 2.09 6.69
C MET A 398 -17.11 2.52 6.40
N CYS A 399 -17.30 3.54 5.55
CA CYS A 399 -18.61 4.11 5.22
C CYS A 399 -18.78 4.14 3.71
N ALA A 400 -19.10 2.98 3.10
CA ALA A 400 -19.13 2.81 1.65
C ALA A 400 -20.10 3.73 0.87
N TYR A 401 -21.07 4.34 1.55
CA TYR A 401 -22.07 5.21 0.95
C TYR A 401 -21.83 6.71 1.22
N ALA A 402 -20.74 7.06 1.92
CA ALA A 402 -20.42 8.45 2.19
C ALA A 402 -19.88 9.11 0.92
N GLY A 403 -20.67 10.02 0.34
CA GLY A 403 -20.24 10.89 -0.73
C GLY A 403 -19.11 11.82 -0.27
N TYR A 404 -18.27 12.23 -1.21
CA TYR A 404 -17.15 13.13 -0.92
C TYR A 404 -17.59 14.47 -0.31
N GLU A 405 -18.74 14.98 -0.74
CA GLU A 405 -19.30 16.27 -0.30
C GLU A 405 -20.33 16.14 0.84
N ASP A 406 -20.48 14.96 1.45
CA ASP A 406 -21.48 14.72 2.51
C ASP A 406 -21.12 15.42 3.84
N GLY A 407 -19.91 15.96 3.97
CA GLY A 407 -19.45 16.67 5.16
C GLY A 407 -19.25 15.75 6.38
N LEU A 408 -18.86 14.50 6.13
CA LEU A 408 -18.49 13.50 7.13
C LEU A 408 -16.96 13.32 7.17
N LEU A 409 -16.42 12.96 8.33
CA LEU A 409 -15.05 12.48 8.44
C LEU A 409 -14.93 11.15 7.70
N LEU A 410 -13.94 11.04 6.81
CA LEU A 410 -13.61 9.78 6.17
C LEU A 410 -12.95 8.86 7.21
N LYS A 411 -13.53 7.68 7.44
CA LYS A 411 -12.92 6.64 8.28
C LYS A 411 -12.35 5.54 7.41
N ILE A 412 -11.06 5.27 7.59
CA ILE A 412 -10.33 4.18 6.94
C ILE A 412 -9.99 3.16 8.02
N GLY A 413 -10.55 1.96 7.93
CA GLY A 413 -10.29 0.90 8.90
C GLY A 413 -9.33 -0.14 8.35
N SER A 414 -8.33 -0.53 9.15
CA SER A 414 -7.41 -1.64 8.89
C SER A 414 -7.16 -2.44 10.17
N TYR A 415 -6.40 -3.54 10.06
CA TYR A 415 -6.16 -4.44 11.20
C TYR A 415 -4.75 -5.03 11.16
N ASN A 416 -4.12 -5.17 12.33
CA ASN A 416 -2.83 -5.84 12.46
C ASN A 416 -2.86 -7.00 13.45
N GLY A 417 -2.29 -8.15 13.07
CA GLY A 417 -2.13 -9.31 13.94
C GLY A 417 -3.18 -10.41 13.73
N ALA A 418 -3.20 -11.38 14.65
CA ALA A 418 -4.13 -12.50 14.59
C ALA A 418 -5.55 -12.08 15.01
N SER A 419 -6.56 -12.85 14.65
CA SER A 419 -7.95 -12.60 15.08
C SER A 419 -8.04 -12.54 16.61
N GLN A 420 -8.85 -11.62 17.13
CA GLN A 420 -9.13 -11.36 18.56
C GLN A 420 -7.96 -10.84 19.41
N THR A 421 -6.70 -11.09 19.03
CA THR A 421 -5.51 -10.65 19.78
C THR A 421 -4.73 -9.54 19.07
N GLY A 422 -5.15 -9.18 17.86
CA GLY A 422 -4.59 -8.08 17.07
C GLY A 422 -5.19 -6.73 17.44
N THR A 423 -4.77 -5.71 16.69
CA THR A 423 -5.12 -4.31 16.91
C THR A 423 -5.97 -3.80 15.74
N GLY A 424 -7.14 -3.27 16.07
CA GLY A 424 -7.95 -2.51 15.12
C GLY A 424 -7.39 -1.11 14.94
N ILE A 425 -7.23 -0.66 13.69
CA ILE A 425 -6.69 0.66 13.36
C ILE A 425 -7.79 1.42 12.62
N LEU A 426 -8.01 2.67 13.02
CA LEU A 426 -8.95 3.59 12.38
C LEU A 426 -8.25 4.90 12.09
N GLY A 427 -7.97 5.15 10.81
CA GLY A 427 -7.58 6.46 10.32
C GLY A 427 -8.82 7.33 10.12
N ILE A 428 -8.79 8.56 10.60
CA ILE A 428 -9.88 9.53 10.53
C ILE A 428 -9.34 10.74 9.79
N PHE A 429 -9.98 11.11 8.68
CA PHE A 429 -9.51 12.17 7.80
C PHE A 429 -10.63 13.17 7.57
N ASN A 430 -10.35 14.44 7.78
CA ASN A 430 -11.30 15.48 7.42
C ASN A 430 -11.13 15.83 5.94
N VAL A 431 -12.01 15.26 5.12
CA VAL A 431 -12.03 15.51 3.68
C VAL A 431 -12.90 16.70 3.28
N SER A 432 -13.55 17.34 4.25
CA SER A 432 -14.40 18.53 4.05
C SER A 432 -13.59 19.82 4.21
N THR A 433 -14.19 20.94 3.78
CA THR A 433 -13.60 22.29 3.89
C THR A 433 -13.96 23.01 5.19
N ARG A 434 -14.31 22.27 6.25
CA ARG A 434 -14.67 22.84 7.56
C ARG A 434 -14.24 21.92 8.68
N HIS A 435 -14.12 22.47 9.88
CA HIS A 435 -13.96 21.67 11.09
C HIS A 435 -15.16 20.72 11.29
N LEU A 436 -14.88 19.47 11.64
CA LEU A 436 -15.89 18.45 11.92
C LEU A 436 -15.62 17.78 13.26
N THR A 437 -16.70 17.43 13.95
CA THR A 437 -16.64 16.62 15.17
C THR A 437 -17.61 15.46 15.05
N GLU A 438 -17.14 14.27 15.37
CA GLU A 438 -17.95 13.06 15.38
C GLU A 438 -17.69 12.20 16.62
N ILE A 439 -18.70 11.42 16.99
CA ILE A 439 -18.61 10.41 18.05
C ILE A 439 -18.44 9.05 17.38
N ILE A 440 -17.34 8.38 17.72
CA ILE A 440 -16.91 7.12 17.11
C ILE A 440 -17.09 6.00 18.14
N PRO A 441 -18.01 5.05 17.91
CA PRO A 441 -18.17 3.92 18.81
C PRO A 441 -17.01 2.94 18.68
N LEU A 442 -16.65 2.27 19.79
CA LEU A 442 -15.61 1.23 19.80
C LEU A 442 -15.90 0.11 18.79
N GLY A 443 -17.18 -0.20 18.56
CA GLY A 443 -17.60 -1.22 17.59
C GLY A 443 -17.30 -0.90 16.13
N LEU A 444 -16.87 0.34 15.80
CA LEU A 444 -16.45 0.69 14.45
C LEU A 444 -15.03 0.20 14.12
N PHE A 445 -14.21 -0.10 15.14
CA PHE A 445 -12.82 -0.52 14.93
C PHE A 445 -12.78 -1.97 14.39
N PRO A 446 -12.08 -2.22 13.28
CA PRO A 446 -11.95 -3.57 12.75
C PRO A 446 -11.38 -4.55 13.77
N GLY A 447 -11.94 -5.76 13.85
CA GLY A 447 -11.49 -6.84 14.74
C GLY A 447 -11.83 -6.68 16.22
N VAL A 448 -12.50 -5.60 16.62
CA VAL A 448 -13.15 -5.50 17.93
C VAL A 448 -14.36 -6.44 17.96
N PHE A 449 -14.54 -7.17 19.06
CA PHE A 449 -15.64 -8.11 19.23
C PHE A 449 -16.25 -8.05 20.65
N GLU A 450 -17.46 -8.60 20.77
CA GLU A 450 -18.19 -8.65 22.04
C GLU A 450 -17.47 -9.52 23.09
N GLY A 451 -17.35 -9.00 24.31
CA GLY A 451 -16.60 -9.64 25.40
C GLY A 451 -15.11 -9.28 25.43
N GLY A 452 -14.57 -8.64 24.38
CA GLY A 452 -13.24 -8.07 24.40
C GLY A 452 -13.12 -6.81 25.27
N LYS A 453 -11.90 -6.54 25.76
CA LYS A 453 -11.56 -5.32 26.50
C LYS A 453 -10.46 -4.59 25.75
N TYR A 454 -10.64 -3.29 25.52
CA TYR A 454 -9.74 -2.51 24.68
C TYR A 454 -9.36 -1.18 25.32
N ALA A 455 -8.17 -0.67 25.01
CA ALA A 455 -7.81 0.74 25.18
C ALA A 455 -7.58 1.35 23.80
N VAL A 456 -8.16 2.52 23.55
CA VAL A 456 -7.99 3.24 22.28
C VAL A 456 -6.95 4.33 22.49
N ARG A 457 -5.90 4.33 21.68
CA ARG A 457 -4.84 5.34 21.70
C ARG A 457 -4.89 6.24 20.47
N SER A 458 -4.71 7.54 20.68
CA SER A 458 -4.48 8.54 19.62
C SER A 458 -3.01 8.62 19.26
N HIS A 459 -2.72 8.67 17.96
CA HIS A 459 -1.37 8.91 17.46
C HIS A 459 -0.96 10.37 17.63
N THR A 460 -1.86 11.31 17.30
CA THR A 460 -1.50 12.75 17.28
C THR A 460 -1.30 13.35 18.68
N THR A 461 -2.00 12.84 19.69
CA THR A 461 -1.92 13.37 21.07
C THR A 461 -1.18 12.47 22.04
N GLY A 462 -0.92 11.21 21.67
CA GLY A 462 -0.37 10.22 22.59
C GLY A 462 -1.28 9.91 23.80
N GLN A 463 -2.56 10.27 23.78
CA GLN A 463 -3.50 9.95 24.86
C GLN A 463 -4.15 8.59 24.65
N THR A 464 -4.44 7.89 25.76
CA THR A 464 -5.12 6.59 25.75
C THR A 464 -6.44 6.64 26.52
N SER A 465 -7.47 5.96 26.03
CA SER A 465 -8.75 5.85 26.73
C SER A 465 -8.63 5.03 28.02
N ALA A 466 -9.65 5.11 28.88
CA ALA A 466 -9.87 4.05 29.86
C ALA A 466 -10.22 2.72 29.16
N PRO A 467 -10.12 1.56 29.84
CA PRO A 467 -10.52 0.28 29.26
C PRO A 467 -12.02 0.22 28.90
N MET A 468 -12.33 0.01 27.63
CA MET A 468 -13.68 0.02 27.03
C MET A 468 -14.12 -1.38 26.60
N THR A 469 -15.44 -1.59 26.46
CA THR A 469 -16.06 -2.82 25.97
C THR A 469 -17.24 -2.46 25.07
N THR A 470 -17.41 -3.16 23.95
CA THR A 470 -18.51 -2.89 23.01
C THR A 470 -19.88 -2.91 23.69
N GLY A 471 -20.75 -1.97 23.34
CA GLY A 471 -22.11 -1.87 23.88
C GLY A 471 -22.23 -1.13 25.21
N ALA A 472 -21.13 -0.83 25.90
CA ALA A 472 -21.18 0.04 27.08
C ALA A 472 -21.41 1.51 26.67
N PRO A 473 -22.22 2.30 27.41
CA PRO A 473 -22.57 3.67 27.04
C PRO A 473 -21.37 4.63 26.89
N ASP A 474 -20.29 4.37 27.61
CA ASP A 474 -19.05 5.14 27.62
C ASP A 474 -18.03 4.66 26.56
N SER A 475 -18.37 3.64 25.79
CA SER A 475 -17.45 3.05 24.80
C SER A 475 -17.49 3.78 23.46
N VAL A 476 -17.25 5.09 23.53
CA VAL A 476 -17.19 6.03 22.40
C VAL A 476 -15.97 6.97 22.50
N ILE A 477 -15.46 7.43 21.36
CA ILE A 477 -14.40 8.44 21.26
C ILE A 477 -14.94 9.67 20.53
N ALA A 478 -14.71 10.87 21.06
CA ALA A 478 -15.00 12.10 20.34
C ALA A 478 -13.78 12.50 19.49
N ALA A 479 -13.94 12.54 18.17
CA ALA A 479 -12.91 12.98 17.23
C ALA A 479 -13.28 14.36 16.70
N SER A 480 -12.41 15.35 16.92
CA SER A 480 -12.60 16.74 16.50
C SER A 480 -11.44 17.14 15.60
N ILE A 481 -11.68 17.21 14.29
CA ILE A 481 -10.63 17.29 13.28
C ILE A 481 -10.80 18.57 12.46
N ASN A 482 -9.75 19.39 12.40
CA ASN A 482 -9.70 20.60 11.57
C ASN A 482 -9.71 20.26 10.07
N GLU A 483 -9.96 21.25 9.22
CA GLU A 483 -9.80 21.11 7.77
C GLU A 483 -8.39 20.58 7.44
N ALA A 484 -8.30 19.65 6.48
CA ALA A 484 -7.06 18.95 6.11
C ALA A 484 -6.37 18.20 7.26
N GLY A 485 -7.04 18.04 8.41
CA GLY A 485 -6.53 17.31 9.56
C GLY A 485 -6.78 15.80 9.47
N TYR A 486 -6.05 15.06 10.31
CA TYR A 486 -6.22 13.62 10.45
C TYR A 486 -6.02 13.18 11.91
N GLU A 487 -6.41 11.94 12.19
CA GLU A 487 -6.04 11.19 13.40
C GLU A 487 -5.89 9.71 13.05
N ILE A 488 -5.05 8.99 13.79
CA ILE A 488 -4.99 7.53 13.77
C ILE A 488 -5.31 7.02 15.16
N LEU A 489 -6.42 6.30 15.29
CA LEU A 489 -6.82 5.64 16.52
C LEU A 489 -6.51 4.14 16.43
N CYS A 490 -5.85 3.59 17.44
CA CYS A 490 -5.61 2.15 17.55
C CYS A 490 -6.34 1.57 18.76
N ALA A 491 -7.17 0.56 18.57
CA ALA A 491 -7.85 -0.19 19.63
C ALA A 491 -7.02 -1.42 20.01
N PHE A 492 -6.32 -1.33 21.15
CA PHE A 492 -5.44 -2.38 21.65
C PHE A 492 -6.17 -3.33 22.59
N PRO A 493 -6.07 -4.66 22.38
CA PRO A 493 -6.67 -5.64 23.28
C PRO A 493 -5.94 -5.65 24.63
N LEU A 494 -6.71 -5.81 25.70
CA LEU A 494 -6.22 -5.81 27.06
C LEU A 494 -6.51 -7.14 27.76
N ALA A 495 -5.54 -7.63 28.51
CA ALA A 495 -5.74 -8.74 29.43
C ALA A 495 -5.90 -8.21 30.86
N GLN A 496 -6.82 -8.81 31.60
CA GLN A 496 -7.01 -8.50 33.02
C GLN A 496 -5.94 -9.21 33.86
N PHE A 497 -5.44 -8.52 34.88
CA PHE A 497 -4.63 -9.12 35.95
C PHE A 497 -5.23 -8.78 37.32
N LYS A 498 -4.90 -9.61 38.31
CA LYS A 498 -5.31 -9.40 39.71
C LYS A 498 -4.20 -8.70 40.48
N SER A 499 -4.55 -7.83 41.42
CA SER A 499 -3.58 -7.26 42.37
C SER A 499 -4.21 -7.14 43.75
N GLY A 500 -3.43 -7.51 44.76
CA GLY A 500 -3.78 -7.29 46.16
C GLY A 500 -3.36 -5.92 46.69
N ARG A 501 -2.49 -5.19 45.97
CA ARG A 501 -1.90 -3.92 46.42
C ARG A 501 -2.66 -2.70 45.90
N TYR A 502 -3.05 -2.72 44.62
CA TYR A 502 -3.66 -1.57 43.93
C TYR A 502 -4.97 -1.91 43.21
N GLY A 503 -5.54 -3.08 43.49
CA GLY A 503 -6.76 -3.58 42.84
C GLY A 503 -6.52 -4.15 41.44
N ASN A 504 -7.47 -4.96 40.95
CA ASN A 504 -7.35 -5.58 39.63
C ASN A 504 -7.18 -4.53 38.53
N GLY A 505 -6.35 -4.86 37.54
CA GLY A 505 -6.00 -3.96 36.45
C GLY A 505 -5.98 -4.64 35.10
N TYR A 506 -5.52 -3.90 34.10
CA TYR A 506 -5.42 -4.33 32.71
C TYR A 506 -4.05 -3.99 32.14
N ALA A 507 -3.51 -4.89 31.33
CA ALA A 507 -2.29 -4.65 30.58
C ALA A 507 -2.42 -5.12 29.12
N GLY A 508 -1.64 -4.51 28.24
CA GLY A 508 -1.59 -4.86 26.81
C GLY A 508 -0.45 -4.13 26.10
N ALA A 509 0.06 -4.72 25.03
CA ALA A 509 1.09 -4.10 24.22
C ALA A 509 0.48 -3.12 23.21
N VAL A 510 1.08 -1.94 23.04
CA VAL A 510 0.60 -0.93 22.07
C VAL A 510 1.47 -0.86 20.80
N GLY A 511 2.61 -1.54 20.78
CA GLY A 511 3.57 -1.49 19.67
C GLY A 511 4.50 -0.28 19.77
N LEU A 512 5.10 0.13 18.64
CA LEU A 512 6.06 1.22 18.64
C LEU A 512 5.37 2.60 18.77
N VAL A 513 5.55 3.29 19.89
CA VAL A 513 5.01 4.64 20.08
C VAL A 513 5.74 5.66 19.19
N GLY A 514 5.05 6.73 18.81
CA GLY A 514 5.55 7.74 17.85
C GLY A 514 5.54 7.29 16.39
N LYS A 515 5.12 6.05 16.09
CA LYS A 515 4.92 5.56 14.71
C LYS A 515 3.43 5.53 14.37
N MET A 516 3.07 6.02 13.18
CA MET A 516 1.68 6.15 12.72
C MET A 516 0.88 4.83 12.81
N THR A 517 1.51 3.72 12.45
CA THR A 517 0.97 2.36 12.58
C THR A 517 1.92 1.47 13.38
N GLY A 518 2.41 1.98 14.51
CA GLY A 518 3.39 1.31 15.37
C GLY A 518 3.03 -0.10 15.83
N CYS A 519 1.73 -0.39 15.95
CA CYS A 519 1.24 -1.74 16.26
C CYS A 519 1.65 -2.78 15.22
N ALA A 520 1.87 -2.37 13.96
CA ALA A 520 2.30 -3.24 12.87
C ALA A 520 3.74 -3.73 12.98
N ALA A 521 4.55 -3.15 13.88
CA ALA A 521 5.86 -3.69 14.22
C ALA A 521 5.78 -4.98 15.05
N MET A 522 4.65 -5.23 15.73
CA MET A 522 4.47 -6.43 16.53
C MET A 522 4.06 -7.62 15.67
N THR A 523 4.80 -8.73 15.80
CA THR A 523 4.46 -10.03 15.20
C THR A 523 3.76 -10.94 16.20
N TYR A 524 3.97 -10.71 17.49
CA TYR A 524 3.34 -11.42 18.59
C TYR A 524 3.24 -10.52 19.82
N SER A 525 2.14 -10.66 20.58
CA SER A 525 2.06 -10.14 21.93
C SER A 525 1.24 -11.08 22.83
N SER A 526 1.57 -11.11 24.11
CA SER A 526 0.78 -11.78 25.14
C SER A 526 0.97 -11.15 26.50
N VAL A 527 -0.02 -11.33 27.36
CA VAL A 527 -0.01 -10.90 28.76
C VAL A 527 -0.41 -12.09 29.61
N VAL A 528 0.45 -12.47 30.54
CA VAL A 528 0.23 -13.62 31.43
C VAL A 528 0.52 -13.20 32.86
N GLN A 529 -0.35 -13.57 33.79
CA GLN A 529 -0.08 -13.46 35.22
C GLN A 529 0.34 -14.82 35.77
N ARG A 530 1.50 -14.88 36.43
CA ARG A 530 1.99 -16.10 37.11
C ARG A 530 1.31 -16.26 38.47
N ASP A 531 1.38 -17.47 39.02
CA ASP A 531 0.89 -17.77 40.37
C ASP A 531 1.55 -16.91 41.47
N SER A 532 2.78 -16.42 41.21
CA SER A 532 3.48 -15.45 42.07
C SER A 532 2.82 -14.06 42.12
N GLY A 533 1.81 -13.81 41.28
CA GLY A 533 1.19 -12.50 41.08
C GLY A 533 1.89 -11.62 40.03
N THR A 534 3.11 -11.97 39.63
CA THR A 534 3.87 -11.24 38.61
C THR A 534 3.17 -11.28 37.26
N VAL A 535 2.99 -10.12 36.65
CA VAL A 535 2.44 -9.97 35.30
C VAL A 535 3.59 -9.86 34.32
N ILE A 536 3.50 -10.58 33.21
CA ILE A 536 4.52 -10.61 32.16
C ILE A 536 3.84 -10.27 30.84
N VAL A 537 4.30 -9.18 30.22
CA VAL A 537 3.96 -8.81 28.85
C VAL A 537 5.11 -9.26 27.96
N THR A 538 4.84 -10.14 27.00
CA THR A 538 5.82 -10.61 26.01
C THR A 538 5.45 -10.06 24.65
N CYS A 539 6.41 -9.45 23.95
CA CYS A 539 6.24 -8.93 22.59
C CYS A 539 7.36 -9.44 21.70
N ASN A 540 7.05 -9.81 20.46
CA ASN A 540 8.06 -9.96 19.41
C ASN A 540 7.89 -8.82 18.40
N LEU A 541 9.01 -8.19 18.05
CA LEU A 541 9.07 -7.03 17.17
C LEU A 541 9.91 -7.35 15.93
N LYS A 542 9.36 -7.07 14.74
CA LYS A 542 10.12 -7.14 13.46
C LYS A 542 10.87 -5.84 13.12
N ALA A 543 10.68 -4.80 13.93
CA ALA A 543 11.28 -3.50 13.75
C ALA A 543 11.55 -2.83 15.12
N LEU A 544 12.58 -1.98 15.14
CA LEU A 544 13.09 -1.31 16.31
C LEU A 544 12.47 0.08 16.48
N GLY A 545 12.46 0.56 17.72
CA GLY A 545 11.94 1.86 18.13
C GLY A 545 11.54 1.81 19.61
N THR A 546 10.73 2.77 20.06
CA THR A 546 10.22 2.76 21.44
C THR A 546 8.96 1.91 21.55
N LEU A 547 9.02 0.76 22.23
CA LEU A 547 7.84 -0.07 22.52
C LEU A 547 7.03 0.52 23.68
N GLY A 548 5.73 0.69 23.49
CA GLY A 548 4.80 1.02 24.57
C GLY A 548 4.07 -0.22 25.11
N VAL A 549 3.87 -0.23 26.42
CA VAL A 549 3.01 -1.19 27.13
C VAL A 549 2.01 -0.42 27.98
N TYR A 550 0.72 -0.64 27.73
CA TYR A 550 -0.35 -0.10 28.56
C TYR A 550 -0.47 -0.89 29.86
N ILE A 551 -0.49 -0.20 30.99
CA ILE A 551 -0.72 -0.77 32.33
C ILE A 551 -1.63 0.20 33.10
N SER A 552 -2.87 -0.22 33.39
CA SER A 552 -3.88 0.67 33.99
C SER A 552 -3.51 1.21 35.38
N THR A 553 -2.61 0.52 36.09
CA THR A 553 -2.15 0.88 37.45
C THR A 553 -0.75 1.50 37.48
N LEU A 554 -0.13 1.79 36.32
CA LEU A 554 1.29 2.20 36.21
C LEU A 554 1.68 3.37 37.10
N ARG A 555 0.78 4.34 37.29
CA ARG A 555 0.98 5.52 38.15
C ARG A 555 1.23 5.20 39.62
N HIS A 556 0.83 4.01 40.06
CA HIS A 556 1.02 3.55 41.44
C HIS A 556 2.27 2.69 41.63
N LEU A 557 2.94 2.32 40.53
CA LEU A 557 4.12 1.46 40.52
C LEU A 557 5.39 2.31 40.42
N ASN A 558 6.45 1.86 41.08
CA ASN A 558 7.81 2.38 40.93
C ASN A 558 8.53 1.59 39.83
N ILE A 559 9.04 2.28 38.80
CA ILE A 559 9.76 1.64 37.68
C ILE A 559 11.03 0.93 38.16
N GLU A 560 11.74 1.49 39.14
CA GLU A 560 13.01 0.93 39.62
C GLU A 560 12.79 -0.35 40.46
N ASP A 561 11.74 -0.36 41.29
CA ASP A 561 11.52 -1.44 42.25
C ASP A 561 10.58 -2.54 41.73
N ASP A 562 9.56 -2.17 40.95
CA ASP A 562 8.46 -3.06 40.61
C ASP A 562 8.60 -3.71 39.21
N PHE A 563 9.60 -3.33 38.40
CA PHE A 563 9.76 -3.78 37.02
C PHE A 563 11.09 -4.51 36.74
N MET A 564 11.03 -5.45 35.80
CA MET A 564 12.20 -6.06 35.16
C MET A 564 11.91 -6.17 33.66
N VAL A 565 12.79 -5.57 32.84
CA VAL A 565 12.67 -5.60 31.38
C VAL A 565 13.86 -6.37 30.80
N ALA A 566 13.55 -7.30 29.90
CA ALA A 566 14.57 -8.09 29.21
C ALA A 566 14.35 -8.09 27.69
N LEU A 567 15.46 -8.01 26.96
CA LEU A 567 15.55 -8.12 25.51
C LEU A 567 16.34 -9.38 25.17
N GLU A 568 15.74 -10.33 24.45
CA GLU A 568 16.35 -11.66 24.20
C GLU A 568 16.86 -12.33 25.50
N ASP A 569 16.05 -12.24 26.56
CA ASP A 569 16.35 -12.73 27.91
C ASP A 569 17.56 -12.07 28.61
N GLN A 570 18.10 -10.97 28.05
CA GLN A 570 19.11 -10.13 28.70
C GLN A 570 18.46 -8.89 29.32
N PRO A 571 18.75 -8.54 30.58
CA PRO A 571 18.19 -7.34 31.20
C PRO A 571 18.66 -6.08 30.45
N VAL A 572 17.75 -5.14 30.25
CA VAL A 572 18.08 -3.83 29.67
C VAL A 572 18.48 -2.84 30.77
N ARG A 573 19.14 -1.76 30.38
CA ARG A 573 19.52 -0.71 31.33
C ARG A 573 18.31 0.14 31.74
N PHE A 574 18.39 0.75 32.92
CA PHE A 574 17.30 1.58 33.43
C PHE A 574 17.04 2.81 32.54
N GLU A 575 18.07 3.37 31.90
CA GLU A 575 17.93 4.56 31.05
C GLU A 575 17.20 4.30 29.72
N THR A 576 16.93 3.04 29.38
CA THR A 576 16.14 2.66 28.20
C THR A 576 14.67 2.42 28.53
N VAL A 577 14.24 2.67 29.77
CA VAL A 577 12.83 2.51 30.17
C VAL A 577 12.32 3.76 30.86
N SER A 578 11.05 4.09 30.65
CA SER A 578 10.43 5.29 31.21
C SER A 578 8.91 5.15 31.31
N ARG A 579 8.28 6.08 32.03
CA ARG A 579 6.85 6.34 31.89
C ARG A 579 6.69 7.37 30.77
N SER A 580 5.71 7.17 29.90
CA SER A 580 5.41 8.12 28.82
C SER A 580 5.06 9.50 29.37
N GLU A 581 5.53 10.54 28.68
CA GLU A 581 5.16 11.92 28.99
C GLU A 581 3.72 12.25 28.54
N ASP A 582 3.21 11.55 27.53
CA ASP A 582 1.87 11.78 26.97
C ASP A 582 0.74 11.10 27.79
N ASP A 583 1.05 9.98 28.44
CA ASP A 583 0.07 9.22 29.24
C ASP A 583 0.72 8.39 30.36
N GLU A 584 0.35 8.68 31.61
CA GLU A 584 0.89 8.03 32.81
C GLU A 584 0.64 6.51 32.90
N ARG A 585 -0.17 5.94 32.00
CA ARG A 585 -0.47 4.50 31.90
C ARG A 585 0.36 3.77 30.85
N ILE A 586 1.20 4.47 30.09
CA ILE A 586 2.08 3.88 29.09
C ILE A 586 3.50 3.77 29.66
N PHE A 587 3.99 2.53 29.72
CA PHE A 587 5.37 2.20 30.04
C PHE A 587 6.15 2.05 28.72
N GLU A 588 7.22 2.81 28.56
CA GLU A 588 8.01 2.89 27.34
C GLU A 588 9.35 2.18 27.50
N ILE A 589 9.75 1.47 26.45
CA ILE A 589 11.03 0.77 26.34
C ILE A 589 11.68 1.18 25.03
N ASP A 590 12.82 1.87 25.09
CA ASP A 590 13.63 2.21 23.91
C ASP A 590 14.38 0.96 23.42
N VAL A 591 13.69 0.17 22.60
CA VAL A 591 14.20 -1.10 22.06
C VAL A 591 15.31 -0.84 21.04
N GLU A 592 15.27 0.27 20.32
CA GLU A 592 16.32 0.64 19.36
C GLU A 592 17.66 0.84 20.08
N ARG A 593 17.67 1.66 21.13
CA ARG A 593 18.86 1.89 21.95
C ARG A 593 19.31 0.63 22.70
N ALA A 594 18.37 -0.13 23.27
CA ALA A 594 18.71 -1.37 23.97
C ALA A 594 19.28 -2.45 23.02
N TRP A 595 18.83 -2.49 21.76
CA TRP A 595 19.29 -3.45 20.76
C TRP A 595 20.74 -3.23 20.35
N GLU A 596 21.20 -1.97 20.20
CA GLU A 596 22.60 -1.65 19.87
C GLU A 596 23.59 -2.28 20.86
N GLU A 597 23.19 -2.39 22.13
CA GLU A 597 24.03 -2.96 23.19
C GLU A 597 23.99 -4.51 23.21
N VAL A 598 22.85 -5.11 22.86
CA VAL A 598 22.62 -6.58 22.91
C VAL A 598 23.11 -7.28 21.63
N ALA A 599 22.92 -6.65 20.46
CA ALA A 599 23.16 -7.25 19.14
C ALA A 599 24.61 -7.70 18.89
N VAL A 600 25.58 -7.13 19.62
CA VAL A 600 27.01 -7.53 19.56
C VAL A 600 27.21 -9.02 19.89
N SER A 601 26.23 -9.69 20.53
CA SER A 601 26.34 -11.07 21.00
C SER A 601 25.47 -12.11 20.27
N THR A 602 24.44 -11.72 19.49
CA THR A 602 23.33 -12.63 19.12
C THR A 602 22.71 -12.45 17.72
N MET A 603 23.35 -11.73 16.79
CA MET A 603 22.82 -11.47 15.43
C MET A 603 22.55 -12.74 14.59
N GLN A 604 21.37 -13.36 14.75
CA GLN A 604 20.90 -14.48 13.91
C GLN A 604 19.39 -14.46 13.60
N ARG A 605 18.61 -13.47 14.11
CA ARG A 605 17.15 -13.39 13.92
C ARG A 605 16.69 -12.02 13.39
N GLY A 606 15.65 -12.03 12.56
CA GLY A 606 15.00 -10.82 12.03
C GLY A 606 13.90 -10.23 12.92
N GLU A 607 13.77 -10.73 14.15
CA GLU A 607 12.84 -10.26 15.17
C GLU A 607 13.55 -10.17 16.52
N VAL A 608 13.02 -9.32 17.41
CA VAL A 608 13.50 -9.13 18.78
C VAL A 608 12.36 -9.40 19.77
N GLN A 609 12.62 -10.23 20.76
CA GLN A 609 11.72 -10.49 21.86
C GLN A 609 11.98 -9.52 23.02
N VAL A 610 10.91 -8.87 23.49
CA VAL A 610 10.88 -8.04 24.69
C VAL A 610 9.99 -8.68 25.73
N LYS A 611 10.46 -8.79 26.98
CA LYS A 611 9.67 -9.22 28.13
C LYS A 611 9.65 -8.12 29.17
N VAL A 612 8.46 -7.65 29.52
CA VAL A 612 8.22 -6.70 30.61
C VAL A 612 7.55 -7.46 31.75
N SER A 613 8.26 -7.64 32.86
CA SER A 613 7.73 -8.26 34.07
C SER A 613 7.48 -7.17 35.12
N PHE A 614 6.31 -7.17 35.74
CA PHE A 614 6.01 -6.25 36.84
C PHE A 614 5.18 -6.90 37.95
N GLN A 615 5.30 -6.37 39.16
CA GLN A 615 4.51 -6.80 40.31
C GLN A 615 3.38 -5.78 40.57
N PRO A 616 2.13 -6.11 40.22
CA PRO A 616 1.02 -5.16 40.29
C PRO A 616 0.42 -4.97 41.69
#